data_AF-A0A7S3ZQS4-F1
#
_entry.id   AF-A0A7S3ZQS4-F1
#
_cell.length_a   1.000
_cell.length_b   1.000
_cell.length_c   1.000
_cell.angle_alpha   90.00
_cell.angle_beta   90.00
_cell.angle_gamma   90.00
#
_symmetry.space_group_name_H-M   'P 1'
#
loop_
_entity.id
_entity.type
_entity.pdbx_description
1 polymer ?
#
loop_
_entity_poly.entity_id
_entity_poly.type
_entity_poly.pdbx_seq_one_letter_code
_entity_poly.pdbx_strand_id
1 'polypeptide(L)'
;TTMALACVGIDGCFGDDVNSDETRGPETTIQAPAGTLGISFGSDDTSNVIIAVRPTSPLAGSVAVGDKLVSISGPGRAPFRCGGSTGSEVVGELRAAENTGDRVLTFKKPAAFEVAAPPGALGLIFESHGPRVTALRSWSPLSGQVAVGDVLTSINGEPVAAGDGFDAAALVKGADDGSADRRLAFY
;
A
#
# COMPACT_ATOMS: atom_id res chain seq x y z
N THR A 1 -61.39 16.41 6.23
CA THR A 1 -60.46 15.94 5.19
C THR A 1 -59.54 14.91 5.80
N THR A 2 -59.79 13.65 5.43
CA THR A 2 -58.97 12.42 5.56
C THR A 2 -57.50 12.72 5.20
N MET A 3 -56.41 12.15 5.75
CA MET A 3 -56.02 10.77 6.10
C MET A 3 -54.80 10.80 7.08
N ALA A 4 -54.76 9.90 8.08
CA ALA A 4 -53.84 8.74 8.25
C ALA A 4 -52.39 9.09 8.70
N LEU A 5 -51.92 8.70 9.89
CA LEU A 5 -51.57 7.39 10.46
C LEU A 5 -50.08 7.00 10.24
N ALA A 6 -49.41 6.83 11.39
CA ALA A 6 -48.08 6.30 11.73
C ALA A 6 -47.20 5.60 10.68
N CYS A 7 -45.88 5.75 10.84
CA CYS A 7 -44.92 4.63 10.97
C CYS A 7 -43.66 5.07 11.73
N VAL A 8 -43.39 4.37 12.84
CA VAL A 8 -42.07 4.21 13.46
C VAL A 8 -41.29 3.26 12.56
N GLY A 9 -40.09 3.65 12.13
CA GLY A 9 -39.17 2.80 11.37
C GLY A 9 -37.77 2.98 11.90
N ILE A 10 -37.39 2.13 12.84
CA ILE A 10 -35.99 1.83 13.15
C ILE A 10 -35.52 0.94 12.01
N ASP A 11 -35.03 1.54 10.94
CA ASP A 11 -34.18 0.89 9.95
C ASP A 11 -32.85 1.62 10.05
N GLY A 12 -31.85 1.03 10.70
CA GLY A 12 -31.11 0.02 9.97
C GLY A 12 -30.13 0.67 8.99
N CYS A 13 -29.52 1.81 9.32
CA CYS A 13 -28.27 2.21 8.69
C CYS A 13 -27.13 1.40 9.31
N PHE A 14 -27.16 0.07 9.13
CA PHE A 14 -25.90 -0.63 8.93
C PHE A 14 -25.34 -0.04 7.64
N GLY A 15 -24.48 0.97 7.79
CA GLY A 15 -23.60 1.34 6.71
C GLY A 15 -22.87 0.07 6.35
N ASP A 16 -23.09 -0.40 5.13
CA ASP A 16 -22.18 -1.31 4.46
C ASP A 16 -20.81 -0.61 4.40
N ASP A 17 -20.05 -0.68 5.50
CA ASP A 17 -18.64 -0.29 5.60
C ASP A 17 -17.78 -1.33 4.85
N VAL A 18 -18.10 -1.52 3.58
CA VAL A 18 -17.29 -2.28 2.62
C VAL A 18 -16.95 -1.40 1.43
N ASN A 19 -16.43 -0.20 1.69
CA ASN A 19 -15.47 0.40 0.77
C ASN A 19 -14.75 1.59 1.39
N SER A 20 -13.55 1.39 1.92
CA SER A 20 -12.66 2.52 2.22
C SER A 20 -11.20 2.27 1.88
N ASP A 21 -10.81 1.08 1.39
CA ASP A 21 -9.38 0.75 1.36
C ASP A 21 -8.90 -0.16 0.20
N GLU A 22 -9.63 -0.27 -0.91
CA GLU A 22 -9.18 -1.10 -2.06
C GLU A 22 -8.72 -0.28 -3.28
N THR A 23 -8.76 1.06 -3.24
CA THR A 23 -8.78 1.87 -4.47
C THR A 23 -7.90 3.12 -4.45
N ARG A 24 -6.65 3.04 -3.99
CA ARG A 24 -5.78 4.22 -4.09
C ARG A 24 -4.44 3.91 -4.75
N GLY A 25 -4.37 4.27 -6.03
CA GLY A 25 -3.14 4.46 -6.81
C GLY A 25 -3.25 3.95 -8.25
N PRO A 26 -2.50 4.55 -9.20
CA PRO A 26 -2.62 4.25 -10.62
C PRO A 26 -2.08 2.85 -10.95
N GLU A 27 -2.71 2.17 -11.90
CA GLU A 27 -2.20 0.93 -12.45
C GLU A 27 -1.13 1.21 -13.53
N THR A 28 0.00 0.52 -13.43
CA THR A 28 1.09 0.53 -14.40
C THR A 28 1.22 -0.86 -15.00
N THR A 29 1.22 -0.93 -16.33
CA THR A 29 1.38 -2.18 -17.06
C THR A 29 2.77 -2.26 -17.65
N ILE A 30 3.46 -3.38 -17.43
CA ILE A 30 4.86 -3.59 -17.82
C ILE A 30 4.97 -4.89 -18.61
N GLN A 31 5.61 -4.83 -19.77
CA GLN A 31 6.03 -6.03 -20.48
C GLN A 31 7.26 -6.59 -19.79
N ALA A 32 7.11 -7.78 -19.20
CA ALA A 32 8.16 -8.40 -18.42
C ALA A 32 8.85 -9.48 -19.27
N PRO A 33 10.19 -9.47 -19.38
CA PRO A 33 10.89 -10.43 -20.22
C PRO A 33 10.76 -11.85 -19.65
N ALA A 34 11.11 -12.83 -20.50
CA ALA A 34 11.26 -14.21 -20.06
C ALA A 34 12.38 -14.35 -19.00
N GLY A 35 12.28 -15.40 -18.18
CA GLY A 35 13.26 -15.68 -17.12
C GLY A 35 12.94 -15.03 -15.77
N THR A 36 13.90 -15.00 -14.87
CA THR A 36 13.69 -14.53 -13.50
C THR A 36 13.53 -13.01 -13.42
N LEU A 37 12.46 -12.55 -12.78
CA LEU A 37 12.20 -11.11 -12.62
C LEU A 37 12.94 -10.49 -11.45
N GLY A 38 13.46 -11.26 -10.50
CA GLY A 38 14.21 -10.73 -9.35
C GLY A 38 13.40 -9.83 -8.41
N ILE A 39 12.08 -9.97 -8.37
CA ILE A 39 11.19 -9.33 -7.39
C ILE A 39 10.76 -10.33 -6.32
N SER A 40 10.51 -9.86 -5.11
CA SER A 40 10.03 -10.68 -3.99
C SER A 40 8.76 -10.09 -3.41
N PHE A 41 7.84 -10.96 -2.98
CA PHE A 41 6.57 -10.60 -2.34
C PHE A 41 6.57 -11.08 -0.88
N GLY A 42 5.76 -10.44 -0.05
CA GLY A 42 5.42 -10.98 1.27
C GLY A 42 4.83 -12.39 1.11
N SER A 43 5.41 -13.38 1.79
CA SER A 43 5.00 -14.79 1.60
C SER A 43 3.73 -15.16 2.36
N ASP A 44 3.39 -14.40 3.40
CA ASP A 44 2.38 -14.79 4.40
C ASP A 44 1.10 -13.95 4.32
N ASP A 45 1.00 -13.07 3.32
CA ASP A 45 -0.18 -12.23 3.10
C ASP A 45 -0.72 -12.39 1.67
N THR A 46 -1.98 -11.97 1.49
CA THR A 46 -2.63 -11.83 0.19
C THR A 46 -2.48 -10.40 -0.35
N SER A 47 -1.50 -9.65 0.17
CA SER A 47 -1.30 -8.25 -0.21
C SER A 47 -0.66 -8.16 -1.60
N ASN A 48 0.17 -9.16 -1.96
CA ASN A 48 0.92 -9.21 -3.21
C ASN A 48 1.75 -7.94 -3.47
N VAL A 49 2.22 -7.33 -2.39
CA VAL A 49 3.09 -6.14 -2.41
C VAL A 49 4.54 -6.56 -2.61
N ILE A 50 5.26 -5.85 -3.48
CA ILE A 50 6.69 -6.03 -3.68
C ILE A 50 7.42 -5.56 -2.42
N ILE A 51 8.15 -6.47 -1.78
CA ILE A 51 8.99 -6.18 -0.61
C ILE A 51 10.47 -5.99 -0.97
N ALA A 52 10.90 -6.48 -2.13
CA ALA A 52 12.27 -6.32 -2.62
C ALA A 52 12.35 -6.41 -4.14
N VAL A 53 13.22 -5.60 -4.72
CA VAL A 53 13.60 -5.64 -6.14
C VAL A 53 15.12 -5.79 -6.21
N ARG A 54 15.61 -6.84 -6.86
CA ARG A 54 17.06 -7.04 -7.05
C ARG A 54 17.63 -5.97 -7.99
N PRO A 55 18.85 -5.46 -7.76
CA PRO A 55 19.47 -4.49 -8.67
C PRO A 55 19.64 -5.00 -10.11
N THR A 56 19.81 -6.32 -10.29
CA THR A 56 19.93 -6.97 -11.59
C THR A 56 18.58 -7.34 -12.22
N SER A 57 17.46 -6.94 -11.61
CA SER A 57 16.13 -7.24 -12.11
C SER A 57 15.88 -6.52 -13.44
N PRO A 58 15.28 -7.17 -14.44
CA PRO A 58 14.82 -6.48 -15.64
C PRO A 58 13.69 -5.47 -15.38
N LEU A 59 13.05 -5.53 -14.20
CA LEU A 59 12.01 -4.60 -13.78
C LEU A 59 12.59 -3.46 -12.91
N ALA A 60 13.89 -3.46 -12.62
CA ALA A 60 14.53 -2.40 -11.86
C ALA A 60 14.30 -1.04 -12.55
N GLY A 61 13.78 -0.07 -11.80
CA GLY A 61 13.42 1.26 -12.30
C GLY A 61 12.01 1.37 -12.90
N SER A 62 11.34 0.25 -13.23
CA SER A 62 9.93 0.26 -13.67
C SER A 62 8.97 -0.02 -12.52
N VAL A 63 9.35 -0.93 -11.62
CA VAL A 63 8.64 -1.22 -10.37
C VAL A 63 9.48 -0.87 -9.16
N ALA A 64 8.82 -0.56 -8.04
CA ALA A 64 9.45 -0.26 -6.77
C ALA A 64 8.88 -1.15 -5.65
N VAL A 65 9.60 -1.18 -4.52
CA VAL A 65 9.06 -1.71 -3.27
C VAL A 65 7.80 -0.93 -2.91
N GLY A 66 6.74 -1.62 -2.50
CA GLY A 66 5.41 -1.04 -2.26
C GLY A 66 4.43 -1.18 -3.43
N ASP A 67 4.89 -1.44 -4.66
CA ASP A 67 4.00 -1.72 -5.79
C ASP A 67 3.26 -3.05 -5.58
N LYS A 68 1.94 -3.05 -5.77
CA LYS A 68 1.08 -4.23 -5.63
C LYS A 68 0.86 -4.91 -6.97
N LEU A 69 1.17 -6.20 -7.09
CA LEU A 69 0.86 -6.95 -8.31
C LEU A 69 -0.65 -7.25 -8.37
N VAL A 70 -1.33 -6.77 -9.42
CA VAL A 70 -2.77 -6.92 -9.63
C VAL A 70 -3.08 -8.04 -10.60
N SER A 71 -2.31 -8.15 -11.67
CA SER A 71 -2.50 -9.24 -12.63
C SER A 71 -1.27 -9.63 -13.41
N ILE A 72 -1.26 -10.89 -13.82
CA ILE A 72 -0.28 -11.50 -14.70
C ILE A 72 -1.03 -11.95 -15.96
N SER A 73 -0.53 -11.59 -17.13
CA SER A 73 -1.12 -12.01 -18.40
C SER A 73 -0.02 -12.43 -19.37
N GLY A 74 -0.37 -13.22 -20.37
CA GLY A 74 0.56 -13.66 -21.40
C GLY A 74 -0.18 -14.09 -22.67
N PRO A 75 0.53 -14.16 -23.81
CA PRO A 75 -0.05 -14.61 -25.08
C PRO A 75 -0.84 -15.91 -24.94
N GLY A 76 -2.10 -15.87 -25.38
CA GLY A 76 -2.97 -17.06 -25.39
C GLY A 76 -3.45 -17.53 -24.02
N ARG A 77 -3.22 -16.78 -22.93
CA ARG A 77 -3.77 -17.06 -21.59
C ARG A 77 -4.69 -15.94 -21.14
N ALA A 78 -5.74 -16.32 -20.40
CA ALA A 78 -6.56 -15.36 -19.68
C ALA A 78 -5.71 -14.64 -18.60
N PRO A 79 -5.95 -13.34 -18.34
CA PRO A 79 -5.27 -12.64 -17.26
C PRO A 79 -5.55 -13.30 -15.91
N PHE A 80 -4.50 -13.71 -15.22
CA PHE A 80 -4.57 -14.17 -13.84
C PHE A 80 -4.67 -12.94 -12.92
N ARG A 81 -5.80 -12.82 -12.20
CA ARG A 81 -5.99 -11.76 -11.19
C ARG A 81 -5.40 -12.23 -9.88
N CYS A 82 -4.52 -11.43 -9.29
CA CYS A 82 -3.83 -11.74 -8.04
C CYS A 82 -4.67 -11.35 -6.80
N GLY A 83 -5.85 -10.76 -6.98
CA GLY A 83 -6.73 -10.40 -5.86
C GLY A 83 -7.20 -11.63 -5.10
N GLY A 84 -6.78 -11.76 -3.83
CA GLY A 84 -7.11 -12.90 -2.96
C GLY A 84 -6.17 -14.10 -3.09
N SER A 85 -5.21 -14.07 -4.03
CA SER A 85 -4.18 -15.12 -4.16
C SER A 85 -3.07 -14.90 -3.15
N THR A 86 -2.56 -16.00 -2.60
CA THR A 86 -1.36 -16.00 -1.74
C THR A 86 -0.11 -15.69 -2.55
N GLY A 87 0.93 -15.17 -1.90
CA GLY A 87 2.23 -14.94 -2.55
C GLY A 87 2.79 -16.21 -3.22
N SER A 88 2.48 -17.39 -2.68
CA SER A 88 2.87 -18.69 -3.26
C SER A 88 2.22 -18.96 -4.62
N GLU A 89 0.91 -18.70 -4.74
CA GLU A 89 0.16 -18.87 -5.99
C GLU A 89 0.61 -17.88 -7.05
N VAL A 90 0.83 -16.62 -6.63
CA VAL A 90 1.36 -15.56 -7.50
C VAL A 90 2.75 -15.92 -8.03
N VAL A 91 3.65 -16.41 -7.17
CA VAL A 91 4.97 -16.88 -7.58
C VAL A 91 4.86 -18.11 -8.51
N GLY A 92 3.91 -18.99 -8.26
CA GLY A 92 3.59 -20.12 -9.13
C GLY A 92 3.22 -19.68 -10.55
N GLU A 93 2.31 -18.71 -10.66
CA GLU A 93 1.89 -18.15 -11.96
C GLU A 93 3.01 -17.38 -12.65
N LEU A 94 3.82 -16.63 -11.90
CA LEU A 94 5.00 -15.97 -12.47
C LEU A 94 6.02 -16.96 -13.04
N ARG A 95 6.21 -18.12 -12.38
CA ARG A 95 7.05 -19.21 -12.89
C ARG A 95 6.41 -19.91 -14.09
N ALA A 96 5.10 -20.13 -14.07
CA ALA A 96 4.38 -20.71 -15.21
C ALA A 96 4.49 -19.83 -16.47
N ALA A 97 4.51 -18.51 -16.29
CA ALA A 97 4.70 -17.52 -17.35
C ALA A 97 6.18 -17.21 -17.65
N GLU A 98 7.14 -17.83 -16.97
CA GLU A 98 8.58 -17.50 -17.08
C GLU A 98 9.14 -17.65 -18.49
N ASN A 99 8.68 -18.66 -19.23
CA ASN A 99 9.14 -18.92 -20.60
C ASN A 99 8.37 -18.12 -21.65
N THR A 100 7.45 -17.25 -21.23
CA THR A 100 6.64 -16.43 -22.13
C THR A 100 7.24 -15.03 -22.21
N GLY A 101 8.01 -14.76 -23.27
CA GLY A 101 8.73 -13.49 -23.46
C GLY A 101 7.85 -12.24 -23.55
N ASP A 102 6.55 -12.42 -23.81
CA ASP A 102 5.57 -11.34 -23.94
C ASP A 102 4.58 -11.29 -22.77
N ARG A 103 4.95 -11.81 -21.60
CA ARG A 103 4.08 -11.68 -20.42
C ARG A 103 3.96 -10.21 -20.00
N VAL A 104 2.76 -9.84 -19.61
CA VAL A 104 2.38 -8.49 -19.20
C VAL A 104 1.93 -8.52 -17.76
N LEU A 105 2.62 -7.73 -16.94
CA LEU A 105 2.35 -7.59 -15.51
C LEU A 105 1.69 -6.25 -15.27
N THR A 106 0.58 -6.25 -14.55
CA THR A 106 -0.10 -5.03 -14.12
C THR A 106 0.14 -4.86 -12.64
N PHE A 107 0.84 -3.79 -12.30
CA PHE A 107 1.08 -3.36 -10.94
C PHE A 107 0.17 -2.19 -10.61
N LYS A 108 -0.25 -2.08 -9.37
CA LYS A 108 -0.89 -0.90 -8.81
C LYS A 108 0.14 -0.19 -7.97
N LYS A 109 0.45 1.04 -8.36
CA LYS A 109 1.31 1.89 -7.55
C LYS A 109 0.55 2.28 -6.30
N PRO A 110 1.22 2.36 -5.15
CA PRO A 110 0.61 2.92 -3.97
C PRO A 110 0.30 4.41 -4.22
N ALA A 111 -0.90 4.87 -3.88
CA ALA A 111 -1.25 6.28 -4.04
C ALA A 111 -0.56 7.09 -2.96
N ALA A 112 0.26 8.05 -3.38
CA ALA A 112 0.75 9.04 -2.47
C ALA A 112 -0.41 9.86 -1.89
N PHE A 113 -0.41 10.06 -0.59
CA PHE A 113 -1.33 10.96 0.10
C PHE A 113 -0.61 11.71 1.23
N GLU A 114 -1.14 12.87 1.60
CA GLU A 114 -0.60 13.69 2.68
C GLU A 114 -1.62 13.80 3.81
N VAL A 115 -1.13 13.78 5.04
CA VAL A 115 -1.93 14.01 6.24
C VAL A 115 -1.33 15.16 7.06
N ALA A 116 -2.22 15.98 7.63
CA ALA A 116 -1.83 16.97 8.62
C ALA A 116 -1.77 16.30 9.99
N ALA A 117 -0.56 16.19 10.53
CA ALA A 117 -0.31 15.54 11.80
C ALA A 117 -0.15 16.60 12.91
N PRO A 118 -1.09 16.68 13.88
CA PRO A 118 -1.08 17.73 14.89
C PRO A 118 0.17 17.67 15.76
N PRO A 119 0.57 18.76 16.43
CA PRO A 119 1.70 18.75 17.34
C PRO A 119 1.49 17.76 18.49
N GLY A 120 2.58 17.18 18.98
CA GLY A 120 2.58 16.19 20.06
C GLY A 120 2.67 14.74 19.59
N ALA A 121 2.29 13.82 20.47
CA ALA A 121 2.43 12.40 20.20
C ALA A 121 1.40 11.93 19.15
N LEU A 122 1.87 11.26 18.09
CA LEU A 122 1.01 10.76 17.01
C LEU A 122 0.62 9.30 17.16
N GLY A 123 1.34 8.52 17.98
CA GLY A 123 1.04 7.10 18.19
C GLY A 123 1.29 6.21 16.97
N LEU A 124 2.04 6.65 15.96
CA LEU A 124 2.52 5.81 14.86
C LEU A 124 3.67 4.92 15.34
N ILE A 125 3.68 3.66 14.90
CA ILE A 125 4.77 2.70 15.14
C ILE A 125 5.30 2.30 13.78
N PHE A 126 6.60 2.48 13.60
CA PHE A 126 7.29 2.15 12.36
C PHE A 126 8.08 0.85 12.50
N GLU A 127 8.42 0.25 11.37
CA GLU A 127 9.38 -0.85 11.29
C GLU A 127 10.76 -0.40 11.80
N SER A 128 11.49 -1.30 12.47
CA SER A 128 12.74 -0.95 13.19
C SER A 128 13.84 -0.33 12.32
N HIS A 129 13.80 -0.53 11.00
CA HIS A 129 14.77 0.01 10.06
C HIS A 129 14.10 0.61 8.81
N GLY A 130 12.80 0.86 8.87
CA GLY A 130 12.00 1.18 7.69
C GLY A 130 10.96 2.25 7.96
N PRO A 131 10.61 3.07 6.95
CA PRO A 131 9.56 4.09 7.07
C PRO A 131 8.14 3.51 7.06
N ARG A 132 8.00 2.18 7.08
CA ARG A 132 6.73 1.49 7.03
C ARG A 132 6.03 1.52 8.38
N VAL A 133 4.76 1.90 8.40
CA VAL A 133 3.90 1.84 9.58
C VAL A 133 3.55 0.38 9.87
N THR A 134 3.90 -0.11 11.06
CA THR A 134 3.60 -1.48 11.51
C THR A 134 2.41 -1.53 12.45
N ALA A 135 2.08 -0.42 13.11
CA ALA A 135 0.93 -0.31 13.98
C ALA A 135 0.59 1.16 14.27
N LEU A 136 -0.66 1.39 14.66
CA LEU A 136 -1.12 2.66 15.22
C LEU A 136 -1.64 2.41 16.63
N ARG A 137 -1.35 3.34 17.55
CA ARG A 137 -2.00 3.35 18.87
C ARG A 137 -3.48 3.71 18.69
N SER A 138 -4.34 3.13 19.51
CA SER A 138 -5.79 3.34 19.46
C SER A 138 -6.23 4.80 19.66
N TRP A 139 -5.39 5.63 20.28
CA TRP A 139 -5.63 7.06 20.49
C TRP A 139 -4.98 7.95 19.43
N SER A 140 -4.36 7.37 18.39
CA SER A 140 -3.65 8.14 17.37
C SER A 140 -4.61 9.14 16.69
N PRO A 141 -4.24 10.44 16.59
CA PRO A 141 -5.01 11.42 15.84
C PRO A 141 -5.05 11.14 14.33
N LEU A 142 -4.19 10.23 13.85
CA LEU A 142 -4.11 9.81 12.45
C LEU A 142 -4.92 8.55 12.16
N SER A 143 -5.66 8.03 13.14
CA SER A 143 -6.54 6.87 12.96
C SER A 143 -7.57 7.15 11.85
N GLY A 144 -7.66 6.24 10.88
CA GLY A 144 -8.54 6.38 9.71
C GLY A 144 -7.99 7.26 8.58
N GLN A 145 -6.82 7.88 8.77
CA GLN A 145 -6.08 8.57 7.70
C GLN A 145 -4.82 7.81 7.29
N VAL A 146 -4.14 7.20 8.26
CA VAL A 146 -2.97 6.34 8.06
C VAL A 146 -3.32 4.92 8.50
N ALA A 147 -2.90 3.95 7.71
CA ALA A 147 -3.11 2.53 7.90
C ALA A 147 -1.78 1.79 8.19
N VAL A 148 -1.91 0.56 8.68
CA VAL A 148 -0.77 -0.35 8.79
C VAL A 148 -0.34 -0.76 7.39
N GLY A 149 0.95 -0.63 7.10
CA GLY A 149 1.55 -0.94 5.83
C GLY A 149 1.91 0.28 4.99
N ASP A 150 1.38 1.45 5.31
CA ASP A 150 1.72 2.73 4.68
C ASP A 150 3.19 3.06 4.90
N VAL A 151 3.81 3.68 3.89
CA VAL A 151 5.23 4.00 3.94
C VAL A 151 5.43 5.50 3.95
N LEU A 152 6.05 6.02 5.02
CA LEU A 152 6.36 7.44 5.16
C LEU A 152 7.43 7.85 4.13
N THR A 153 7.12 8.83 3.30
CA THR A 153 8.00 9.29 2.22
C THR A 153 8.54 10.69 2.40
N SER A 154 7.80 11.58 3.06
CA SER A 154 8.27 12.93 3.34
C SER A 154 7.67 13.48 4.63
N ILE A 155 8.39 14.42 5.23
CA ILE A 155 7.96 15.18 6.39
C ILE A 155 8.17 16.66 6.08
N ASN A 156 7.10 17.46 6.11
CA ASN A 156 7.11 18.88 5.74
C ASN A 156 7.68 19.15 4.34
N GLY A 157 7.50 18.20 3.42
CA GLY A 157 8.03 18.26 2.06
C GLY A 157 9.49 17.77 1.91
N GLU A 158 10.19 17.51 3.02
CA GLU A 158 11.54 16.95 3.00
C GLU A 158 11.49 15.43 2.85
N PRO A 159 12.16 14.82 1.85
CA PRO A 159 12.16 13.38 1.65
C PRO A 159 12.75 12.62 2.84
N VAL A 160 12.10 11.53 3.21
CA VAL A 160 12.56 10.58 4.22
C VAL A 160 13.49 9.57 3.54
N ALA A 161 14.79 9.71 3.79
CA ALA A 161 15.80 8.77 3.31
C ALA A 161 16.06 7.67 4.36
N ALA A 162 15.63 6.44 4.06
CA ALA A 162 15.96 5.27 4.88
C ALA A 162 17.42 4.85 4.67
N GLY A 163 18.15 4.65 5.77
CA GLY A 163 19.56 4.25 5.80
C GLY A 163 19.91 3.54 7.12
N ASP A 164 21.20 3.33 7.38
CA ASP A 164 21.66 2.71 8.62
C ASP A 164 21.26 3.54 9.85
N GLY A 165 20.64 2.90 10.83
CA GLY A 165 20.12 3.58 12.04
C GLY A 165 18.88 4.44 11.81
N PHE A 166 18.17 4.22 10.69
CA PHE A 166 16.94 4.93 10.38
C PHE A 166 15.84 4.69 11.44
N ASP A 167 15.33 5.78 12.00
CA ASP A 167 14.22 5.78 12.94
C ASP A 167 13.19 6.83 12.49
N ALA A 168 12.16 6.38 11.78
CA ALA A 168 11.06 7.23 11.34
C ALA A 168 10.33 7.91 12.51
N ALA A 169 10.19 7.25 13.66
CA ALA A 169 9.53 7.85 14.81
C ALA A 169 10.35 9.01 15.37
N ALA A 170 11.67 8.89 15.41
CA ALA A 170 12.55 9.97 15.82
C ALA A 170 12.51 11.16 14.84
N LEU A 171 12.46 10.91 13.52
CA LEU A 171 12.34 11.97 12.51
C LEU A 171 11.01 12.73 12.65
N VAL A 172 9.89 12.01 12.75
CA VAL A 172 8.56 12.61 12.92
C VAL A 172 8.45 13.39 14.22
N LYS A 173 9.07 12.90 15.30
CA LYS A 173 9.17 13.62 16.57
C LYS A 173 10.06 14.86 16.47
N GLY A 174 11.18 14.78 15.75
CA GLY A 174 12.10 15.90 15.56
C GLY A 174 11.51 17.03 14.72
N ALA A 175 10.59 16.72 13.81
CA ALA A 175 9.85 17.71 13.01
C ALA A 175 8.71 18.41 13.76
N ASP A 176 8.45 18.03 15.01
CA ASP A 176 7.43 18.65 15.86
C ASP A 176 7.95 19.95 16.46
N ASP A 177 7.47 21.09 15.97
CA ASP A 177 7.77 22.39 16.58
C ASP A 177 6.87 22.70 17.79
N GLY A 178 5.93 21.81 18.12
CA GLY A 178 4.98 21.95 19.22
C GLY A 178 3.84 22.92 18.96
N SER A 179 3.72 23.48 17.75
CA SER A 179 2.73 24.52 17.44
C SER A 179 2.00 24.29 16.11
N ALA A 180 2.68 23.83 15.07
CA ALA A 180 2.13 23.66 13.74
C ALA A 180 1.91 22.18 13.40
N ASP A 181 0.95 21.92 12.52
CA ASP A 181 0.76 20.59 11.97
C ASP A 181 1.94 20.20 11.08
N ARG A 182 2.48 19.01 11.30
CA ARG A 182 3.46 18.39 10.42
C ARG A 182 2.76 17.82 9.20
N ARG A 183 3.26 18.08 8.00
CA ARG A 183 2.78 17.44 6.78
C ARG A 183 3.51 16.12 6.61
N LEU A 184 2.82 15.01 6.76
CA LEU A 184 3.39 13.68 6.57
C LEU A 184 2.86 13.12 5.25
N ALA A 185 3.76 12.78 4.32
CA ALA A 185 3.38 12.11 3.08
C ALA A 185 3.63 10.61 3.19
N PHE A 186 2.65 9.83 2.75
CA PHE A 186 2.68 8.37 2.73
C PHE A 186 2.34 7.85 1.33
N TYR A 187 2.60 6.57 1.09
CA TYR A 187 1.98 5.80 0.02
C TYR A 187 1.57 4.41 0.54
#